data_AF-A0A8H3BI22-F1
#
_entry.id   AF-A0A8H3BI22-F1
#
_cell.length_a   1.000
_cell.length_b   1.000
_cell.length_c   1.000
_cell.angle_alpha   90.00
_cell.angle_beta   90.00
_cell.angle_gamma   90.00
#
_symmetry.space_group_name_H-M   'P 1'
#
loop_
_entity.id
_entity.type
_entity.pdbx_description
1 polymer ?
#
loop_
_entity_poly.entity_id
_entity_poly.type
_entity_poly.pdbx_seq_one_letter_code
_entity_poly.pdbx_strand_id
1 'polypeptide(L)'
;MSASNTQRRVSITMRSEDGIPNSYIVTLKDGADRPAHMSFVEGLRAKYAPLGIQCEVTTEFRALNGYWAKLGGGPLEEVAQREDVKAIHQDVAGKLDMYSGNDNLVTSG
;
A
#
# COMPACT_ATOMS: atom_id res chain seq x y z
N MET A 1 -10.04 27.63 23.75
CA MET A 1 -10.57 27.21 22.44
C MET A 1 -9.74 26.03 21.98
N SER A 2 -10.19 24.79 22.23
CA SER A 2 -9.48 23.59 21.76
C SER A 2 -9.86 23.34 20.32
N ALA A 3 -8.92 23.54 19.40
CA ALA A 3 -9.10 23.13 18.02
C ALA A 3 -9.20 21.60 18.01
N SER A 4 -10.35 21.09 17.60
CA SER A 4 -10.56 19.70 17.26
C SER A 4 -9.54 19.33 16.18
N ASN A 5 -8.44 18.70 16.56
CA ASN A 5 -7.52 18.13 15.58
C ASN A 5 -8.19 16.87 15.02
N THR A 6 -9.16 17.06 14.13
CA THR A 6 -9.82 15.97 13.41
C THR A 6 -8.80 15.43 12.42
N GLN A 7 -7.95 14.52 12.91
CA GLN A 7 -6.96 13.84 12.11
C GLN A 7 -7.69 13.12 10.97
N ARG A 8 -7.52 13.62 9.75
CA ARG A 8 -8.18 13.05 8.57
C ARG A 8 -7.53 11.71 8.26
N ARG A 9 -8.30 10.64 8.44
CA ARG A 9 -7.96 9.29 7.95
C ARG A 9 -7.60 9.37 6.48
N VAL A 10 -6.47 8.76 6.11
CA VAL A 10 -6.06 8.62 4.71
C VAL A 10 -7.05 7.70 4.01
N SER A 11 -7.60 8.16 2.88
CA SER A 11 -8.43 7.33 2.02
C SER A 11 -7.59 6.25 1.35
N ILE A 12 -8.03 4.99 1.45
CA ILE A 12 -7.43 3.88 0.73
C ILE A 12 -7.84 4.01 -0.72
N THR A 13 -6.86 4.17 -1.60
CA THR A 13 -7.11 4.44 -3.00
C THR A 13 -7.27 3.12 -3.77
N MET A 14 -8.49 2.99 -4.31
CA MET A 14 -9.10 2.05 -5.26
C MET A 14 -9.53 0.63 -4.81
N ARG A 15 -10.83 0.40 -4.98
CA ARG A 15 -11.51 -0.89 -5.18
C ARG A 15 -11.57 -1.14 -6.71
N SER A 16 -10.54 -1.69 -7.33
CA SER A 16 -10.65 -2.20 -8.72
C SER A 16 -11.06 -3.67 -8.70
N GLU A 17 -11.70 -4.16 -9.76
CA GLU A 17 -12.00 -5.60 -9.91
C GLU A 17 -10.73 -6.46 -9.86
N ASP A 18 -9.58 -5.90 -10.26
CA ASP A 18 -8.27 -6.55 -10.27
C ASP A 18 -7.46 -6.35 -8.96
N GLY A 19 -8.10 -5.83 -7.90
CA GLY A 19 -7.43 -5.53 -6.62
C GLY A 19 -7.04 -6.80 -5.85
N ILE A 20 -5.76 -6.91 -5.46
CA ILE A 20 -5.27 -8.05 -4.70
C ILE A 20 -5.70 -7.86 -3.22
N PRO A 21 -6.45 -8.81 -2.63
CA PRO A 21 -6.94 -8.68 -1.26
C PRO A 21 -5.79 -8.50 -0.27
N ASN A 22 -5.99 -7.56 0.66
CA ASN A 22 -5.04 -7.22 1.73
C ASN A 22 -3.65 -6.76 1.28
N SER A 23 -3.39 -6.57 -0.01
CA SER A 23 -2.08 -6.16 -0.53
C SER A 23 -2.06 -4.65 -0.76
N TYR A 24 -1.15 -3.93 -0.11
CA TYR A 24 -1.12 -2.47 -0.16
C TYR A 24 0.27 -1.89 -0.27
N ILE A 25 0.40 -0.84 -1.08
CA ILE A 25 1.54 0.07 -1.09
C ILE A 25 1.21 1.24 -0.18
N VAL A 26 1.99 1.40 0.89
CA VAL A 26 1.90 2.52 1.84
C VAL A 26 3.04 3.48 1.56
N THR A 27 2.72 4.76 1.43
CA THR A 27 3.71 5.83 1.29
C THR A 27 3.63 6.77 2.48
N LEU A 28 4.79 7.20 2.96
CA LEU A 28 4.91 8.15 4.06
C LEU A 28 5.12 9.56 3.51
N LYS A 29 4.87 10.56 4.35
CA LYS A 29 5.18 11.96 4.05
C LYS A 29 6.70 12.17 4.00
N ASP A 30 7.15 13.16 3.25
CA ASP A 30 8.59 13.39 3.00
C ASP A 30 9.41 13.69 4.28
N GLY A 31 8.75 14.20 5.34
CA GLY A 31 9.35 14.44 6.66
C GLY A 31 9.02 13.41 7.74
N ALA A 32 8.41 12.28 7.37
CA ALA A 32 8.04 11.24 8.33
C ALA A 32 9.28 10.54 8.92
N ASP A 33 9.26 10.28 10.22
CA ASP A 33 10.24 9.41 10.88
C ASP A 33 9.96 7.95 10.54
N ARG A 34 10.65 7.44 9.50
CA ARG A 34 10.49 6.07 9.03
C ARG A 34 10.84 5.02 10.11
N PRO A 35 11.97 5.09 10.83
CA PRO A 35 12.25 4.18 11.95
C PRO A 35 11.12 4.11 13.00
N ALA A 36 10.56 5.26 13.40
CA ALA A 36 9.45 5.29 14.34
C ALA A 36 8.18 4.67 13.74
N HIS A 37 7.88 4.96 12.48
CA HIS A 37 6.76 4.36 11.76
C HIS A 37 6.88 2.82 11.67
N MET A 38 8.05 2.32 11.28
CA MET A 38 8.28 0.87 11.16
C MET A 38 8.19 0.16 12.52
N SER A 39 8.66 0.80 13.59
CA SER A 39 8.50 0.29 14.96
C SER A 39 7.02 0.19 15.36
N PHE A 40 6.21 1.16 14.95
CA PHE A 40 4.75 1.11 15.11
C PHE A 40 4.13 -0.08 14.34
N VAL A 41 4.52 -0.30 13.07
CA VAL A 41 4.02 -1.41 12.25
C VAL A 41 4.39 -2.78 12.86
N GLU A 42 5.60 -2.94 13.39
CA GLU A 42 5.99 -4.16 14.12
C GLU A 42 5.14 -4.35 15.39
N GLY A 43 4.78 -3.26 16.07
CA GLY A 43 3.83 -3.29 17.18
C GLY A 43 2.44 -3.80 16.77
N LEU A 44 1.94 -3.37 15.61
CA LEU A 44 0.69 -3.89 15.04
C LEU A 44 0.81 -5.38 14.74
N ARG A 45 1.92 -5.83 14.15
CA ARG A 45 2.16 -7.25 13.87
C ARG A 45 2.07 -8.08 15.14
N ALA A 46 2.75 -7.67 16.21
CA ALA A 46 2.69 -8.37 17.49
C ALA A 46 1.28 -8.38 18.10
N LYS A 47 0.56 -7.25 18.01
CA LYS A 47 -0.82 -7.09 18.52
C LYS A 47 -1.82 -8.00 17.79
N TYR A 48 -1.69 -8.13 16.47
CA TYR A 48 -2.66 -8.81 15.63
C TYR A 48 -2.32 -10.27 15.30
N ALA A 49 -1.07 -10.70 15.51
CA ALA A 49 -0.66 -12.08 15.30
C ALA A 49 -1.51 -13.13 16.08
N PRO A 50 -1.85 -12.93 17.36
CA PRO A 50 -2.71 -13.88 18.09
C PRO A 50 -4.13 -13.99 17.54
N LEU A 51 -4.58 -12.98 16.80
CA LEU A 51 -5.91 -12.93 16.18
C LEU A 51 -5.93 -13.54 14.77
N GLY A 52 -4.78 -13.99 14.25
CA GLY A 52 -4.64 -14.51 12.89
C GLY A 52 -4.89 -13.44 11.81
N ILE A 53 -4.82 -12.16 12.15
CA ILE A 53 -5.04 -11.05 11.21
C ILE A 53 -3.72 -10.68 10.54
N GLN A 54 -3.72 -10.55 9.21
CA GLN A 54 -2.53 -10.23 8.43
C GLN A 54 -1.95 -8.84 8.78
N CYS A 55 -0.67 -8.81 9.09
CA CYS A 55 0.13 -7.61 9.24
C CYS A 55 1.60 -7.96 8.96
N GLU A 56 2.01 -7.81 7.71
CA GLU A 56 3.34 -8.22 7.25
C GLU A 56 3.87 -7.19 6.26
N VAL A 57 5.07 -6.65 6.51
CA VAL A 57 5.79 -5.84 5.53
C VAL A 57 6.55 -6.77 4.60
N THR A 58 6.24 -6.72 3.31
CA THR A 58 6.85 -7.59 2.29
C THR A 58 8.06 -6.93 1.63
N THR A 59 8.06 -5.60 1.47
CA THR A 59 9.15 -4.87 0.82
C THR A 59 9.20 -3.42 1.30
N GLU A 60 10.37 -2.88 1.56
CA GLU A 60 10.57 -1.45 1.82
C GLU A 60 11.03 -0.69 0.58
N PHE A 61 10.45 0.48 0.34
CA PHE A 61 10.82 1.38 -0.75
C PHE A 61 11.56 2.61 -0.20
N ARG A 62 12.88 2.63 -0.33
CA ARG A 62 13.68 3.78 0.13
C ARG A 62 13.42 5.05 -0.68
N ALA A 63 13.28 4.93 -2.00
CA ALA A 63 13.10 6.08 -2.89
C ALA A 63 11.75 6.79 -2.72
N LEU A 64 10.70 6.05 -2.34
CA LEU A 64 9.33 6.57 -2.18
C LEU A 64 8.97 6.83 -0.71
N ASN A 65 9.92 6.64 0.21
CA ASN A 65 9.69 6.63 1.66
C ASN A 65 8.43 5.82 2.02
N GLY A 66 8.42 4.54 1.68
CA GLY A 66 7.21 3.72 1.81
C GLY A 66 7.53 2.24 1.88
N TYR A 67 6.49 1.41 1.85
CA TYR A 67 6.60 -0.03 1.90
C TYR A 67 5.39 -0.71 1.26
N TRP A 68 5.59 -1.95 0.82
CA TRP A 68 4.53 -2.89 0.50
C TRP A 68 4.26 -3.74 1.73
N ALA A 69 2.98 -3.92 2.06
CA ALA A 69 2.54 -4.79 3.13
C ALA A 69 1.26 -5.56 2.80
N LYS A 70 1.09 -6.68 3.50
CA LYS A 70 -0.18 -7.38 3.66
C LYS A 70 -0.85 -6.91 4.94
N LEU A 71 -1.98 -6.22 4.83
CA LEU A 71 -2.71 -5.63 5.96
C LEU A 71 -4.17 -6.09 5.94
N GLY A 72 -4.58 -6.81 6.98
CA GLY A 72 -5.99 -7.08 7.26
C GLY A 72 -6.69 -5.87 7.87
N GLY A 73 -8.02 -5.92 7.97
CA GLY A 73 -8.87 -4.77 8.36
C GLY A 73 -8.33 -3.93 9.53
N GLY A 74 -8.08 -4.53 10.70
CA GLY A 74 -7.59 -3.82 11.89
C GLY A 74 -6.25 -3.10 11.66
N PRO A 75 -5.16 -3.82 11.30
CA PRO A 75 -3.89 -3.19 10.94
C PRO A 75 -4.01 -2.09 9.88
N LEU A 76 -4.80 -2.33 8.82
CA LEU A 76 -5.03 -1.36 7.75
C LEU A 76 -5.72 -0.08 8.26
N GLU A 77 -6.71 -0.21 9.14
CA GLU A 77 -7.40 0.91 9.76
C GLU A 77 -6.47 1.75 10.63
N GLU A 78 -5.61 1.11 11.42
CA GLU A 78 -4.65 1.82 12.28
C GLU A 78 -3.57 2.53 11.44
N VAL A 79 -3.04 1.89 10.40
CA VAL A 79 -2.11 2.53 9.45
C VAL A 79 -2.78 3.72 8.76
N ALA A 80 -4.04 3.60 8.32
CA ALA A 80 -4.75 4.69 7.65
C ALA A 80 -5.03 5.91 8.54
N GLN A 81 -4.94 5.76 9.86
CA GLN A 81 -5.14 6.84 10.83
C GLN A 81 -3.83 7.55 11.20
N ARG A 82 -2.67 6.97 10.89
CA ARG A 82 -1.37 7.53 11.25
C ARG A 82 -1.10 8.85 10.52
N GLU A 83 -0.58 9.84 11.26
CA GLU A 83 -0.33 11.18 10.72
C GLU A 83 0.84 11.23 9.73
N ASP A 84 1.77 10.28 9.81
CA ASP A 84 2.96 10.19 8.98
C ASP A 84 2.68 9.51 7.64
N VAL A 85 1.51 8.86 7.49
CA VAL A 85 1.08 8.23 6.25
C VAL A 85 0.55 9.29 5.28
N LYS A 86 1.02 9.21 4.03
CA LYS A 86 0.65 10.09 2.93
C LYS A 86 -0.47 9.48 2.11
N ALA A 87 -0.30 8.23 1.69
CA ALA A 87 -1.27 7.51 0.87
C ALA A 87 -1.16 6.01 1.07
N ILE A 88 -2.29 5.33 0.87
CA ILE A 88 -2.40 3.86 0.84
C ILE A 88 -3.06 3.49 -0.48
N HIS A 89 -2.40 2.65 -1.27
CA HIS A 89 -2.90 2.16 -2.54
C HIS A 89 -3.07 0.65 -2.46
N GLN A 90 -4.23 0.12 -2.87
CA GLN A 90 -4.37 -1.32 -3.04
C GLN A 90 -3.53 -1.76 -4.23
N ASP A 91 -2.77 -2.84 -4.06
CA ASP A 91 -2.02 -3.47 -5.12
C ASP A 91 -2.96 -4.14 -6.12
N VAL A 92 -2.58 -4.13 -7.40
CA VAL A 92 -3.42 -4.59 -8.51
C VAL A 92 -2.61 -5.50 -9.42
N ALA A 93 -3.26 -6.53 -9.95
CA ALA A 93 -2.62 -7.39 -10.95
C ALA A 93 -2.40 -6.60 -12.26
N GLY A 94 -1.13 -6.44 -12.66
CA GLY A 94 -0.80 -5.90 -13.96
C GLY A 94 -1.22 -6.84 -15.09
N LYS A 95 -1.77 -6.29 -16.18
CA LYS A 95 -2.03 -7.03 -17.42
C LYS A 95 -0.95 -6.68 -18.43
N LEU A 96 -0.35 -7.70 -19.05
CA LEU A 96 0.53 -7.53 -20.20
C LEU A 96 -0.31 -7.65 -21.46
N ASP A 97 -0.38 -6.59 -22.25
CA ASP A 97 -0.96 -6.67 -23.59
C ASP A 97 -0.03 -7.54 -24.45
N MET A 98 -0.54 -8.67 -24.93
CA MET A 98 0.19 -9.45 -25.93
C MET A 98 0.21 -8.64 -27.23
N TYR A 99 1.37 -8.11 -27.60
CA TYR A 99 1.60 -7.57 -28.94
C TYR A 99 1.43 -8.70 -29.97
N SER A 100 0.29 -8.74 -30.65
CA SER A 100 0.10 -9.52 -31.88
C SER A 100 0.74 -8.75 -33.03
N GLY A 101 2.06 -8.88 -33.20
CA GLY A 101 2.75 -8.42 -34.41
C GLY A 101 2.24 -9.20 -35.63
N ASN A 102 1.32 -8.60 -36.39
CA ASN A 102 1.04 -9.05 -37.76
C ASN A 102 2.16 -8.54 -38.66
N ASP A 103 3.22 -9.32 -38.78
CA ASP A 103 4.24 -9.14 -39.82
C ASP A 103 3.66 -9.58 -41.17
N ASN A 104 2.80 -8.74 -41.75
CA ASN A 104 2.48 -8.82 -43.17
C ASN A 104 3.71 -8.35 -43.96
N LEU A 105 4.62 -9.30 -44.23
CA LEU A 105 5.65 -9.18 -45.25
C LEU A 105 4.97 -9.02 -46.62
N VAL A 106 4.73 -7.76 -47.01
CA VAL A 106 4.48 -7.40 -48.41
C VAL A 106 5.82 -7.44 -49.13
N THR A 107 6.23 -8.60 -49.63
CA THR A 107 7.25 -8.66 -50.69
C THR A 107 6.56 -8.32 -52.01
N SER A 108 6.69 -7.07 -52.44
CA SER A 108 6.42 -6.69 -53.83
C SER A 108 7.61 -7.17 -54.67
N GLY A 109 7.33 -8.04 -55.64
CA GLY A 109 8.25 -8.49 -56.69
C GLY A 109 7.48 -8.67 -57.98
#